data_AF-A0A7V3GUD0-F1
#
_entry.id   AF-A0A7V3GUD0-F1
#
_cell.length_a   1.000
_cell.length_b   1.000
_cell.length_c   1.000
_cell.angle_alpha   90.00
_cell.angle_beta   90.00
_cell.angle_gamma   90.00
#
_symmetry.space_group_name_H-M   'P 1'
#
loop_
_entity.id
_entity.type
_entity.pdbx_description
1 polymer ?
#
loop_
_entity_poly.entity_id
_entity_poly.type
_entity_poly.pdbx_seq_one_letter_code
_entity_poly.pdbx_strand_id
1 'polypeptide(L)'
;MISPERLRFYPFFGNFPHKNLVQLADMAEERIVQPGEIIFREGDEIDHIFLIESGAVGLSMAIPVRDKEHSISDQLTGELETEEIVISALDRGDVFGWSGLIPPHISTATARALTECRLLAFDCDALRDAFRKDCRFGYIMLLKIGQVIRQRFEDLHMELLADKVAAMPQPAVR
;
A
#
# COMPACT_ATOMS: atom_id res chain seq x y z
N MET A 1 -22.08 3.26 -10.40
CA MET A 1 -21.11 3.52 -11.48
C MET A 1 -20.24 4.68 -11.03
N ILE A 2 -18.93 4.46 -10.90
CA ILE A 2 -17.99 5.51 -10.54
C ILE A 2 -17.89 6.49 -11.71
N SER A 3 -17.90 7.79 -11.44
CA SER A 3 -17.67 8.78 -12.49
C SER A 3 -16.17 8.90 -12.77
N PRO A 4 -15.71 8.86 -14.03
CA PRO A 4 -14.30 9.07 -14.38
C PRO A 4 -13.75 10.42 -13.91
N GLU A 5 -14.62 11.41 -13.77
CA GLU A 5 -14.25 12.75 -13.29
C GLU A 5 -13.83 12.74 -11.81
N ARG A 6 -14.29 11.76 -11.00
CA ARG A 6 -13.82 11.60 -9.62
C ARG A 6 -12.33 11.28 -9.57
N LEU A 7 -11.84 10.46 -10.48
CA LEU A 7 -10.44 10.04 -10.52
C LEU A 7 -9.50 11.22 -10.83
N ARG A 8 -9.97 12.23 -11.59
CA ARG A 8 -9.16 13.38 -11.98
C ARG A 8 -8.71 14.26 -10.82
N PHE A 9 -9.41 14.21 -9.68
CA PHE A 9 -9.04 14.99 -8.50
C PHE A 9 -7.79 14.48 -7.80
N TYR A 10 -7.30 13.29 -8.15
CA TYR A 10 -6.18 12.64 -7.47
C TYR A 10 -4.93 12.68 -8.36
N PRO A 11 -3.79 13.21 -7.85
CA PRO A 11 -2.53 13.30 -8.60
C PRO A 11 -2.04 11.97 -9.19
N PHE A 12 -2.36 10.84 -8.53
CA PHE A 12 -2.07 9.50 -9.03
C PHE A 12 -2.57 9.30 -10.46
N PHE A 13 -3.80 9.74 -10.78
CA PHE A 13 -4.38 9.63 -12.12
C PHE A 13 -4.04 10.81 -13.05
N GLY A 14 -3.13 11.70 -12.64
CA GLY A 14 -2.64 12.77 -13.50
C GLY A 14 -2.00 12.20 -14.78
N ASN A 15 -2.33 12.78 -15.93
CA ASN A 15 -1.88 12.40 -17.28
C ASN A 15 -2.45 11.10 -17.85
N PHE A 16 -3.43 10.45 -17.20
CA PHE A 16 -4.17 9.38 -17.88
C PHE A 16 -5.06 9.98 -18.98
N PRO A 17 -5.05 9.41 -20.21
CA PRO A 17 -6.03 9.76 -21.22
C PRO A 17 -7.45 9.50 -20.71
N HIS A 18 -8.43 10.30 -21.15
CA HIS A 18 -9.81 10.16 -20.68
C HIS A 18 -10.38 8.76 -20.89
N LYS A 19 -10.07 8.10 -22.02
CA LYS A 19 -10.44 6.70 -22.28
C LYS A 19 -10.01 5.76 -21.13
N ASN A 20 -8.78 5.92 -20.64
CA ASN A 20 -8.25 5.09 -19.56
C ASN A 20 -8.91 5.40 -18.22
N LEU A 21 -9.27 6.67 -17.96
CA LEU A 21 -10.04 7.04 -16.78
C LEU A 21 -11.45 6.42 -16.79
N VAL A 22 -12.09 6.35 -17.96
CA VAL A 22 -13.38 5.67 -18.13
C VAL A 22 -13.23 4.18 -17.80
N GLN A 23 -12.23 3.51 -18.40
CA GLN A 23 -11.96 2.11 -18.12
C GLN A 23 -11.69 1.87 -16.62
N LEU A 24 -10.89 2.72 -15.99
CA LEU A 24 -10.61 2.63 -14.55
C LEU A 24 -11.89 2.75 -13.71
N ALA A 25 -12.75 3.70 -14.04
CA ALA A 25 -14.00 3.90 -13.33
C ALA A 25 -14.99 2.73 -13.53
N ASP A 26 -14.97 2.08 -14.69
CA ASP A 26 -15.78 0.89 -14.97
C ASP A 26 -15.29 -0.35 -14.20
N MET A 27 -13.98 -0.42 -13.91
CA MET A 27 -13.35 -1.49 -13.13
C MET A 27 -13.30 -1.20 -11.63
N ALA A 28 -13.93 -0.10 -11.18
CA ALA A 28 -13.89 0.35 -9.80
C ALA A 28 -15.21 0.15 -9.07
N GLU A 29 -15.13 -0.25 -7.81
CA GLU A 29 -16.25 -0.28 -6.88
C GLU A 29 -15.97 0.56 -5.63
N GLU A 30 -17.03 1.09 -5.01
CA GLU A 30 -16.90 1.77 -3.73
C GLU A 30 -16.86 0.75 -2.60
N ARG A 31 -15.92 0.93 -1.68
CA ARG A 31 -15.83 0.14 -0.46
C ARG A 31 -15.75 1.05 0.74
N ILE A 32 -16.61 0.80 1.73
CA ILE A 32 -16.54 1.46 3.04
C ILE A 32 -15.96 0.45 4.02
N VAL A 33 -14.92 0.83 4.74
CA VAL A 33 -14.28 -0.01 5.77
C VAL A 33 -14.28 0.74 7.10
N GLN A 34 -14.55 0.01 8.17
CA GLN A 34 -14.71 0.58 9.51
C GLN A 34 -13.37 0.66 10.26
N PRO A 35 -13.21 1.56 11.26
CA PRO A 35 -11.99 1.62 12.06
C PRO A 35 -11.59 0.25 12.64
N GLY A 36 -10.32 -0.11 12.49
CA GLY A 36 -9.75 -1.38 12.93
C GLY A 36 -9.93 -2.55 11.96
N GLU A 37 -10.77 -2.41 10.94
CA GLU A 37 -11.00 -3.44 9.92
C GLU A 37 -9.71 -3.68 9.11
N ILE A 38 -9.39 -4.96 8.92
CA ILE A 38 -8.24 -5.38 8.10
C ILE A 38 -8.74 -5.55 6.67
N ILE A 39 -8.14 -4.79 5.75
CA ILE A 39 -8.47 -4.82 4.33
C ILE A 39 -7.81 -6.03 3.66
N PHE A 40 -6.54 -6.26 4.00
CA PHE A 40 -5.76 -7.46 3.67
C PHE A 40 -4.58 -7.60 4.65
N ARG A 41 -4.01 -8.79 4.78
CA ARG A 41 -2.82 -9.09 5.59
C ARG A 41 -1.58 -9.22 4.74
N GLU A 42 -0.43 -9.06 5.38
CA GLU A 42 0.84 -9.50 4.81
C GLU A 42 0.76 -10.97 4.39
N GLY A 43 1.24 -11.29 3.18
CA GLY A 43 1.17 -12.63 2.62
C GLY A 43 -0.15 -12.98 1.93
N ASP A 44 -1.20 -12.17 2.04
CA ASP A 44 -2.45 -12.39 1.31
C ASP A 44 -2.25 -12.16 -0.20
N GLU A 45 -2.97 -12.92 -1.03
CA GLU A 45 -3.12 -12.60 -2.44
C GLU A 45 -3.96 -11.33 -2.61
N ILE A 46 -3.51 -10.41 -3.46
CA ILE A 46 -4.16 -9.13 -3.68
C ILE A 46 -4.89 -9.13 -5.02
N ASP A 47 -6.21 -9.10 -4.93
CA ASP A 47 -7.15 -9.04 -6.04
C ASP A 47 -7.61 -7.60 -6.38
N HIS A 48 -7.37 -6.63 -5.49
CA HIS A 48 -7.71 -5.22 -5.72
C HIS A 48 -6.58 -4.26 -5.36
N ILE A 49 -6.42 -3.21 -6.17
CA ILE A 49 -5.72 -1.99 -5.75
C ILE A 49 -6.74 -0.98 -5.21
N PHE A 50 -6.33 -0.11 -4.30
CA PHE A 50 -7.23 0.79 -3.61
C PHE A 50 -6.76 2.23 -3.69
N LEU A 51 -7.68 3.17 -3.90
CA LEU A 51 -7.49 4.61 -3.70
C LEU A 51 -8.29 5.05 -2.48
N ILE A 52 -7.68 5.82 -1.59
CA ILE A 52 -8.38 6.39 -0.43
C ILE A 52 -9.10 7.68 -0.84
N GLU A 53 -10.43 7.69 -0.82
CA GLU A 53 -11.20 8.93 -1.02
C GLU A 53 -11.34 9.74 0.27
N SER A 54 -11.46 9.06 1.42
CA SER A 54 -11.46 9.68 2.74
C SER A 54 -11.07 8.66 3.81
N GLY A 55 -10.58 9.14 4.94
CA GLY A 55 -10.12 8.30 6.05
C GLY A 55 -8.60 8.12 6.04
N ALA A 56 -8.13 7.18 6.85
CA ALA A 56 -6.71 6.85 6.98
C ALA A 56 -6.51 5.34 7.12
N VAL A 57 -5.50 4.80 6.43
CA VAL A 57 -5.13 3.38 6.43
C VAL A 57 -3.69 3.24 6.92
N GLY A 58 -3.47 2.39 7.91
CA GLY A 58 -2.14 2.01 8.36
C GLY A 58 -1.63 0.80 7.59
N LEU A 59 -0.37 0.85 7.18
CA LEU A 59 0.37 -0.31 6.69
C LEU A 59 1.29 -0.83 7.78
N SER A 60 1.24 -2.12 8.05
CA SER A 60 2.04 -2.77 9.09
C SER A 60 2.72 -4.04 8.58
N MET A 61 3.83 -4.39 9.22
CA MET A 61 4.56 -5.64 8.95
C MET A 61 4.81 -6.39 10.25
N ALA A 62 4.82 -7.72 10.18
CA ALA A 62 5.21 -8.56 11.31
C ALA A 62 6.74 -8.68 11.36
N ILE A 63 7.36 -8.27 12.47
CA ILE A 63 8.81 -8.45 12.68
C ILE A 63 9.10 -9.36 13.87
N PRO A 64 10.19 -10.16 13.84
CA PRO A 64 10.58 -10.99 14.99
C PRO A 64 10.95 -10.13 16.20
N VAL A 65 10.48 -10.52 17.39
CA VAL A 65 10.73 -9.80 18.65
C VAL A 65 12.20 -9.95 19.08
N ARG A 66 13.00 -8.88 18.98
CA ARG A 66 14.47 -8.92 19.13
C ARG A 66 15.01 -9.41 20.49
N ASP A 67 14.23 -9.33 21.56
CA ASP A 67 14.70 -9.55 22.94
C ASP A 67 14.60 -11.00 23.44
N LYS A 68 14.20 -11.95 22.58
CA LYS A 68 14.23 -13.38 22.92
C LYS A 68 15.40 -14.05 22.19
N GLU A 69 16.21 -14.83 22.91
CA GLU A 69 17.25 -15.69 22.32
C GLU A 69 16.56 -16.67 21.35
N HIS A 70 16.50 -16.32 20.08
CA HIS A 70 15.96 -17.20 19.05
C HIS A 70 16.98 -18.30 18.80
N SER A 71 16.67 -19.51 19.25
CA SER A 71 17.45 -20.68 18.86
C SER A 71 17.28 -20.90 17.36
N ILE A 72 18.31 -21.44 16.70
CA ILE A 72 18.25 -21.86 15.28
C ILE A 72 17.07 -22.82 15.06
N SER A 73 16.65 -23.58 16.09
CA SER A 73 15.46 -24.42 16.06
C SER A 73 14.16 -23.63 15.84
N ASP A 74 14.02 -22.43 16.42
CA ASP A 74 12.78 -21.65 16.41
C ASP A 74 12.53 -21.02 15.03
N GLN A 75 13.62 -20.75 14.31
CA GLN A 75 13.58 -20.33 12.91
C GLN A 75 13.11 -21.46 11.96
N LEU A 76 13.24 -22.72 12.40
CA LEU A 76 12.89 -23.93 11.62
C LEU A 76 11.49 -24.46 11.96
N THR A 77 10.94 -24.18 13.14
CA THR A 77 9.58 -24.61 13.55
C THR A 77 8.48 -23.65 13.13
N GLY A 78 8.81 -22.41 12.75
CA GLY A 78 7.83 -21.38 12.38
C GLY A 78 7.15 -20.69 13.55
N GLU A 79 7.59 -20.96 14.79
CA GLU A 79 7.09 -20.34 16.02
C GLU A 79 7.94 -19.12 16.42
N LEU A 80 8.22 -18.24 15.44
CA LEU A 80 8.80 -16.94 15.76
C LEU A 80 7.68 -16.05 16.30
N GLU A 81 7.79 -15.66 17.58
CA GLU A 81 6.95 -14.58 18.09
C GLU A 81 7.24 -13.30 17.30
N THR A 82 6.18 -12.73 16.73
CA THR A 82 6.25 -11.51 15.93
C THR A 82 5.42 -10.41 16.57
N GLU A 83 5.88 -9.17 16.39
CA GLU A 83 5.11 -7.97 16.70
C GLU A 83 4.74 -7.23 15.42
N GLU A 84 3.52 -6.69 15.38
CA GLU A 84 3.03 -5.91 14.24
C GLU A 84 3.44 -4.44 14.41
N ILE A 85 4.28 -3.93 13.52
CA ILE A 85 4.74 -2.54 13.52
C ILE A 85 4.12 -1.80 12.34
N VAL A 86 3.48 -0.66 12.61
CA VAL A 86 3.00 0.26 11.57
C VAL A 86 4.20 0.96 10.95
N ILE A 87 4.38 0.78 9.64
CA ILE A 87 5.50 1.31 8.84
C ILE A 87 5.11 2.51 7.99
N SER A 88 3.82 2.80 7.85
CA SER A 88 3.32 3.94 7.08
C SER A 88 1.85 4.19 7.42
N ALA A 89 1.44 5.46 7.45
CA ALA A 89 0.05 5.88 7.50
C ALA A 89 -0.29 6.59 6.19
N LEU A 90 -1.35 6.12 5.53
CA LEU A 90 -1.84 6.62 4.25
C LEU A 90 -3.15 7.38 4.45
N ASP A 91 -3.38 8.40 3.64
CA ASP A 91 -4.57 9.23 3.69
C ASP A 91 -5.17 9.51 2.30
N ARG A 92 -6.05 10.52 2.23
CA ARG A 92 -6.80 10.86 1.03
C ARG A 92 -5.89 11.08 -0.19
N GLY A 93 -6.11 10.24 -1.20
CA GLY A 93 -5.42 10.29 -2.48
C GLY A 93 -4.26 9.31 -2.60
N ASP A 94 -3.86 8.68 -1.51
CA ASP A 94 -2.92 7.57 -1.55
C ASP A 94 -3.52 6.33 -2.18
N VAL A 95 -2.65 5.58 -2.86
CA VAL A 95 -2.96 4.30 -3.48
C VAL A 95 -2.19 3.19 -2.77
N PHE A 96 -2.86 2.09 -2.44
CA PHE A 96 -2.28 0.90 -1.81
C PHE A 96 -2.80 -0.40 -2.44
N GLY A 97 -2.28 -1.55 -1.99
CA GLY A 97 -2.56 -2.84 -2.62
C GLY A 97 -1.86 -3.04 -3.98
N TRP A 98 -0.93 -2.16 -4.35
CA TRP A 98 -0.28 -2.18 -5.67
C TRP A 98 0.47 -3.48 -5.99
N SER A 99 0.83 -4.28 -4.98
CA SER A 99 1.39 -5.62 -5.17
C SER A 99 0.48 -6.52 -6.01
N GLY A 100 -0.84 -6.31 -5.99
CA GLY A 100 -1.78 -7.03 -6.87
C GLY A 100 -1.48 -6.86 -8.37
N LEU A 101 -0.79 -5.80 -8.79
CA LEU A 101 -0.40 -5.61 -10.20
C LEU A 101 1.01 -6.16 -10.53
N ILE A 102 1.77 -6.59 -9.53
CA ILE A 102 3.17 -7.01 -9.67
C ILE A 102 3.30 -8.47 -9.20
N PRO A 103 3.79 -9.41 -10.04
CA PRO A 103 4.01 -10.78 -9.60
C PRO A 103 4.93 -10.83 -8.36
N PRO A 104 4.63 -11.67 -7.34
CA PRO A 104 3.66 -12.77 -7.36
C PRO A 104 2.23 -12.41 -6.92
N HIS A 105 1.84 -11.13 -6.91
CA HIS A 105 0.51 -10.65 -6.50
C HIS A 105 0.21 -10.82 -5.00
N ILE A 106 1.27 -10.92 -4.20
CA ILE A 106 1.20 -11.12 -2.76
C ILE A 106 1.45 -9.79 -2.04
N SER A 107 0.65 -9.53 -1.02
CA SER A 107 0.83 -8.37 -0.16
C SER A 107 2.14 -8.42 0.59
N THR A 108 2.84 -7.28 0.62
CA THR A 108 4.08 -7.12 1.40
C THR A 108 3.85 -6.51 2.78
N ALA A 109 2.60 -6.22 3.14
CA ALA A 109 2.22 -5.60 4.40
C ALA A 109 0.74 -5.89 4.72
N THR A 110 0.35 -5.78 5.98
CA THR A 110 -1.05 -5.71 6.40
C THR A 110 -1.58 -4.29 6.20
N ALA A 111 -2.77 -4.15 5.64
CA ALA A 111 -3.47 -2.87 5.55
C ALA A 111 -4.68 -2.87 6.48
N ARG A 112 -4.73 -1.89 7.39
CA ARG A 112 -5.79 -1.73 8.40
C ARG A 112 -6.35 -0.33 8.38
N ALA A 113 -7.67 -0.20 8.39
CA ALA A 113 -8.32 1.10 8.53
C ALA A 113 -8.04 1.69 9.93
N LEU A 114 -7.49 2.90 9.99
CA LEU A 114 -7.27 3.64 11.24
C LEU A 114 -8.51 4.47 11.61
N THR A 115 -9.25 4.91 10.60
CA THR A 115 -10.54 5.61 10.71
C THR A 115 -11.55 4.98 9.76
N GLU A 116 -12.81 5.43 9.76
CA GLU A 116 -13.74 5.02 8.71
C GLU A 116 -13.19 5.50 7.36
N CYS A 117 -13.00 4.57 6.43
CA CYS A 117 -12.45 4.89 5.11
C CYS A 117 -13.48 4.66 4.01
N ARG A 118 -13.48 5.57 3.03
CA ARG A 118 -14.14 5.37 1.73
C ARG A 118 -13.06 5.13 0.69
N LEU A 119 -13.15 4.01 0.01
CA LEU A 119 -12.15 3.54 -0.93
C LEU A 119 -12.78 3.33 -2.31
N LEU A 120 -11.99 3.59 -3.36
CA LEU A 120 -12.24 2.99 -4.67
C LEU A 120 -11.35 1.75 -4.79
N ALA A 121 -11.96 0.58 -4.91
CA ALA A 121 -11.28 -0.69 -5.15
C ALA A 121 -11.32 -1.00 -6.65
N PHE A 122 -10.16 -1.26 -7.25
CA PHE A 122 -10.05 -1.57 -8.68
C PHE A 122 -9.58 -3.02 -8.85
N ASP A 123 -10.34 -3.80 -9.61
CA ASP A 123 -10.08 -5.21 -9.87
C ASP A 123 -8.73 -5.41 -10.61
N CYS A 124 -7.81 -6.15 -10.00
CA CYS A 124 -6.48 -6.40 -10.54
C CYS A 124 -6.51 -7.25 -11.81
N ASP A 125 -7.41 -8.22 -11.93
CA ASP A 125 -7.53 -9.07 -13.12
C ASP A 125 -8.02 -8.28 -14.33
N ALA A 126 -9.07 -7.49 -14.15
CA ALA A 126 -9.60 -6.59 -15.16
C ALA A 126 -8.54 -5.57 -15.61
N LEU A 127 -7.76 -5.02 -14.67
CA LEU A 127 -6.63 -4.14 -14.98
C LEU A 127 -5.54 -4.85 -15.79
N ARG A 128 -5.10 -6.03 -15.36
CA ARG A 128 -4.09 -6.83 -16.07
C ARG A 128 -4.56 -7.17 -17.48
N ASP A 129 -5.82 -7.51 -17.67
CA ASP A 129 -6.43 -7.76 -18.97
C ASP A 129 -6.51 -6.50 -19.84
N ALA A 130 -6.85 -5.35 -19.24
CA ALA A 130 -6.84 -4.07 -19.94
C ALA A 130 -5.42 -3.70 -20.39
N PHE A 131 -4.40 -3.96 -19.58
CA PHE A 131 -3.00 -3.69 -19.93
C PHE A 131 -2.51 -4.58 -21.07
N ARG A 132 -2.94 -5.86 -21.11
CA ARG A 132 -2.63 -6.76 -22.22
C ARG A 132 -3.23 -6.27 -23.55
N LYS A 133 -4.40 -5.64 -23.51
CA LYS A 133 -5.09 -5.08 -24.68
C LYS A 133 -4.53 -3.70 -25.09
N ASP A 134 -4.06 -2.92 -24.13
CA ASP A 134 -3.51 -1.58 -24.32
C ASP A 134 -2.22 -1.43 -23.48
N CYS A 135 -1.08 -1.85 -24.05
CA CYS A 135 0.21 -1.83 -23.34
C CYS A 135 0.62 -0.41 -22.91
N ARG A 136 0.15 0.63 -23.60
CA ARG A 136 0.41 2.02 -23.22
C ARG A 136 -0.32 2.37 -21.92
N PHE A 137 -1.54 1.87 -21.74
CA PHE A 137 -2.25 1.99 -20.46
C PHE A 137 -1.45 1.32 -19.34
N GLY A 138 -1.03 0.07 -19.54
CA GLY A 138 -0.21 -0.66 -18.58
C GLY A 138 1.08 0.07 -18.23
N TYR A 139 1.78 0.62 -19.22
CA TYR A 139 2.99 1.41 -19.02
C TYR A 139 2.74 2.64 -18.13
N ILE A 140 1.69 3.42 -18.42
CA ILE A 140 1.36 4.61 -17.62
C ILE A 140 1.01 4.20 -16.18
N MET A 141 0.21 3.15 -15.99
CA MET A 141 -0.15 2.65 -14.66
C MET A 141 1.08 2.20 -13.87
N LEU A 142 1.94 1.37 -14.47
CA LEU A 142 3.12 0.85 -13.80
C LEU A 142 4.13 1.96 -13.45
N LEU A 143 4.24 3.01 -14.27
CA LEU A 143 5.02 4.20 -13.89
C LEU A 143 4.45 4.90 -12.64
N LYS A 144 3.12 5.01 -12.54
CA LYS A 144 2.47 5.61 -11.37
C LYS A 144 2.63 4.75 -10.12
N ILE A 145 2.52 3.43 -10.25
CA ILE A 145 2.85 2.50 -9.17
C ILE A 145 4.32 2.62 -8.76
N GLY A 146 5.24 2.73 -9.71
CA GLY A 146 6.67 2.97 -9.44
C GLY A 146 6.90 4.26 -8.64
N GLN A 147 6.14 5.32 -8.91
CA GLN A 147 6.18 6.56 -8.11
C GLN A 147 5.68 6.35 -6.68
N VAL A 148 4.61 5.58 -6.48
CA VAL A 148 4.12 5.22 -5.14
C VAL A 148 5.17 4.42 -4.36
N ILE A 149 5.78 3.41 -4.99
CA ILE A 149 6.84 2.60 -4.36
C ILE A 149 8.03 3.47 -3.96
N ARG A 150 8.48 4.35 -4.88
CA ARG A 150 9.58 5.27 -4.60
C ARG A 150 9.26 6.19 -3.42
N GLN A 151 8.08 6.81 -3.40
CA GLN A 151 7.68 7.72 -2.32
C GLN A 151 7.72 7.00 -0.97
N ARG A 152 7.09 5.82 -0.88
CA ARG A 152 7.08 5.02 0.35
C ARG A 152 8.47 4.59 0.81
N PHE A 153 9.36 4.28 -0.14
CA PHE A 153 10.74 3.95 0.19
C PHE A 153 11.49 5.17 0.75
N GLU A 154 11.29 6.35 0.17
CA GLU A 154 11.87 7.61 0.68
C GLU A 154 11.32 7.93 2.08
N ASP A 155 10.02 7.78 2.31
CA ASP A 155 9.38 8.03 3.61
C ASP A 155 9.91 7.09 4.70
N LEU A 156 9.95 5.78 4.42
CA LEU A 156 10.50 4.78 5.34
C LEU A 156 11.98 5.05 5.65
N HIS A 157 12.76 5.47 4.65
CA HIS A 157 14.17 5.80 4.85
C HIS A 157 14.33 7.02 5.78
N MET A 158 13.49 8.04 5.62
CA MET A 158 13.50 9.23 6.46
C MET A 158 13.09 8.93 7.90
N GLU A 159 12.08 8.10 8.12
CA GLU A 159 11.67 7.66 9.47
C GLU A 159 12.79 6.87 10.16
N LEU A 160 13.41 5.91 9.47
CA LEU A 160 14.54 5.14 10.00
C LEU A 160 15.74 6.02 10.36
N LEU A 161 16.02 7.06 9.58
CA LEU A 161 17.08 8.02 9.89
C LEU A 161 16.71 8.88 11.11
N ALA A 162 15.47 9.34 11.21
CA ALA A 162 14.98 10.11 12.36
C ALA A 162 15.09 9.31 13.66
N ASP A 163 14.69 8.04 13.66
CA ASP A 163 14.81 7.15 14.81
C ASP A 163 16.28 6.93 15.23
N LYS A 164 17.18 6.74 14.26
CA LYS A 164 18.61 6.61 14.55
C LYS A 164 19.22 7.89 15.12
N VAL A 165 18.83 9.06 14.61
CA VAL A 165 19.28 10.36 15.13
C VAL A 165 18.74 10.59 16.54
N ALA A 166 17.47 10.25 16.80
CA ALA A 166 16.88 10.33 18.14
C ALA A 166 17.57 9.40 19.15
N ALA A 167 18.08 8.24 18.69
CA ALA A 167 18.82 7.28 19.50
C ALA A 167 20.32 7.64 19.70
N MET A 168 20.87 8.67 19.02
CA MET A 168 22.25 9.09 19.23
C MET A 168 22.40 9.87 20.54
N PRO A 169 23.41 9.56 21.38
CA PRO A 169 23.67 10.34 22.58
C PRO A 169 23.99 11.79 22.22
N GLN A 170 23.30 12.74 22.85
CA GLN A 170 23.57 14.16 22.64
C GLN A 170 25.02 14.48 23.06
N PRO A 171 25.75 15.29 22.26
CA PRO A 171 27.09 15.69 22.63
C PRO A 171 27.03 16.44 23.97
N ALA A 172 27.85 15.99 24.93
CA ALA A 172 27.98 16.66 26.21
C ALA A 172 28.47 18.09 25.95
N VAL A 173 27.58 19.07 26.14
CA VAL A 173 27.92 20.49 26.08
C VAL A 173 28.91 20.74 27.23
N ARG A 174 30.15 21.11 26.88
CA ARG A 174 31.19 21.56 27.82
C ARG A 174 31.20 23.07 27.95
#